data_AF-A0A3S2WNK1-F1
#
_entry.id   AF-A0A3S2WNK1-F1
#
_cell.length_a   1.000
_cell.length_b   1.000
_cell.length_c   1.000
_cell.angle_alpha   90.00
_cell.angle_beta   90.00
_cell.angle_gamma   90.00
#
_symmetry.space_group_name_H-M   'P 1'
#
loop_
_entity.id
_entity.type
_entity.pdbx_description
1 polymer ?
#
loop_
_entity_poly.entity_id
_entity_poly.type
_entity_poly.pdbx_seq_one_letter_code
_entity_poly.pdbx_strand_id
1 'polypeptide(L)'
;MDLDTHLTMEFETTTPVPNLMKILGYCFGADDIHLISSEQVEGPYYGVLTDSVMRIFDRNYNTFRFDPNHLKEEIRYAYQQDEQFWWEMTGLSEADQEDFEFGNQAAAIIVWQEQYCSGALSMDLEPEEYHPEMQKLLIYKYIWLPLFPEETLPGYQPPASGYLPHFDRLLAESNSGKHDWIRRIKK
;
A
#
# COMPACT_ATOMS: atom_id res chain seq x y z
N MET A 1 18.67 1.24 34.48
CA MET A 1 19.33 0.39 33.48
C MET A 1 18.48 0.63 32.25
N ASP A 2 18.84 1.69 31.53
CA ASP A 2 18.03 2.26 30.45
C ASP A 2 18.16 1.36 29.22
N LEU A 3 17.03 1.04 28.62
CA LEU A 3 16.92 0.22 27.42
C LEU A 3 16.06 0.97 26.40
N ASP A 4 16.37 2.24 26.18
CA ASP A 4 15.93 2.99 25.01
C ASP A 4 17.05 2.95 23.98
N THR A 5 17.06 1.88 23.19
CA THR A 5 17.76 1.88 21.92
C THR A 5 16.72 2.07 20.84
N HIS A 6 16.20 3.30 20.75
CA HIS A 6 15.53 3.75 19.54
C HIS A 6 16.58 3.74 18.42
N LEU A 7 16.54 2.71 17.59
CA LEU A 7 17.19 2.69 16.29
C LEU A 7 16.44 3.69 15.40
N THR A 8 16.70 4.98 15.59
CA THR A 8 16.44 5.97 14.56
C THR A 8 17.33 5.61 13.38
N MET A 9 16.73 5.11 12.31
CA MET A 9 17.38 5.12 10.99
C MET A 9 17.60 6.59 10.63
N GLU A 10 18.76 7.12 11.00
CA GLU A 10 19.28 8.32 10.38
C GLU A 10 19.52 7.98 8.91
N PHE A 11 18.64 8.47 8.03
CA PHE A 11 18.91 8.47 6.59
C PHE A 11 20.10 9.41 6.37
N GLU A 12 21.32 8.87 6.46
CA GLU A 12 22.51 9.55 5.97
C GLU A 12 22.26 9.92 4.50
N THR A 13 22.56 11.15 4.12
CA THR A 13 22.29 11.74 2.81
C THR A 13 23.07 11.09 1.65
N THR A 14 23.76 9.98 1.93
CA THR A 14 24.53 9.13 1.01
C THR A 14 24.11 7.66 1.04
N THR A 15 23.13 7.26 1.86
CA THR A 15 22.60 5.89 1.87
C THR A 15 21.79 5.67 0.58
N PRO A 16 22.10 4.63 -0.23
CA PRO A 16 21.29 4.32 -1.39
C PRO A 16 19.84 4.07 -0.95
N VAL A 17 18.90 4.73 -1.62
CA VAL A 17 17.46 4.54 -1.39
C VAL A 17 17.14 3.03 -1.35
N PRO A 18 16.45 2.52 -0.32
CA PRO A 18 16.09 1.11 -0.20
C PRO A 18 15.44 0.58 -1.48
N ASN A 19 15.73 -0.67 -1.85
CA ASN A 19 15.14 -1.29 -3.05
C ASN A 19 13.62 -1.35 -2.97
N LEU A 20 13.07 -1.57 -1.78
CA LEU A 20 11.63 -1.53 -1.54
C LEU A 20 11.03 -0.16 -1.92
N MET A 21 11.64 0.95 -1.50
CA MET A 21 11.18 2.29 -1.85
C MET A 21 11.26 2.56 -3.36
N LYS A 22 12.32 2.07 -4.03
CA LYS A 22 12.43 2.17 -5.49
C LYS A 22 11.30 1.40 -6.18
N ILE A 23 11.06 0.15 -5.79
CA ILE A 23 9.98 -0.66 -6.37
C ILE A 23 8.62 0.00 -6.12
N LEU A 24 8.39 0.53 -4.93
CA LEU A 24 7.14 1.23 -4.61
C LEU A 24 6.95 2.47 -5.48
N GLY A 25 7.97 3.32 -5.58
CA GLY A 25 7.90 4.55 -6.38
C GLY A 25 7.75 4.29 -7.88
N TYR A 26 8.44 3.29 -8.43
CA TYR A 26 8.39 3.04 -9.88
C TYR A 26 7.29 2.07 -10.33
N CYS A 27 6.94 1.05 -9.53
CA CYS A 27 5.87 0.12 -9.89
C CYS A 27 4.49 0.61 -9.46
N PHE A 28 4.41 1.51 -8.48
CA PHE A 28 3.13 1.91 -7.89
C PHE A 28 3.04 3.42 -7.67
N GLY A 29 3.91 4.22 -8.27
CA GLY A 29 3.84 5.69 -8.23
C GLY A 29 2.83 6.30 -9.21
N ALA A 30 2.59 7.60 -9.05
CA ALA A 30 1.55 8.42 -9.69
C ALA A 30 1.35 8.20 -11.19
N ASP A 31 2.43 8.26 -11.98
CA ASP A 31 2.33 8.35 -13.44
C ASP A 31 1.73 7.09 -14.08
N ASP A 32 1.80 5.95 -13.37
CA ASP A 32 1.33 4.66 -13.86
C ASP A 32 -0.07 4.27 -13.34
N ILE A 33 -0.58 4.88 -12.25
CA ILE A 33 -1.92 4.55 -11.73
C ILE A 33 -3.04 5.24 -12.52
N HIS A 34 -2.76 6.34 -13.24
CA HIS A 34 -3.70 6.91 -14.22
C HIS A 34 -4.08 5.92 -15.35
N LEU A 35 -3.36 4.79 -15.49
CA LEU A 35 -3.73 3.68 -16.37
C LEU A 35 -4.95 2.89 -15.88
N ILE A 36 -5.46 3.18 -14.68
CA ILE A 36 -6.71 2.66 -14.15
C ILE A 36 -7.78 3.77 -14.20
N SER A 37 -8.00 4.36 -15.38
CA SER A 37 -9.17 5.22 -15.55
C SER A 37 -10.44 4.37 -15.45
N SER A 38 -11.47 4.90 -14.78
CA SER A 38 -12.78 4.25 -14.67
C SER A 38 -13.41 3.94 -16.04
N GLU A 39 -12.98 4.63 -17.09
CA GLU A 39 -13.40 4.43 -18.48
C GLU A 39 -12.72 3.22 -19.16
N GLN A 40 -11.62 2.70 -18.60
CA GLN A 40 -10.88 1.55 -19.15
C GLN A 40 -11.26 0.20 -18.52
N VAL A 41 -12.09 0.20 -17.49
CA VAL A 41 -12.52 -1.02 -16.79
C VAL A 41 -13.92 -1.43 -17.25
N GLU A 42 -13.99 -2.23 -18.31
CA GLU A 42 -15.24 -2.86 -18.77
C GLU A 42 -15.47 -4.21 -18.08
N GLY A 43 -16.49 -4.32 -17.22
CA GLY A 43 -16.97 -5.60 -16.65
C GLY A 43 -17.09 -5.62 -15.12
N PRO A 44 -17.55 -6.75 -14.51
CA PRO A 44 -17.53 -6.90 -13.06
C PRO A 44 -16.08 -6.77 -12.55
N TYR A 45 -15.86 -5.78 -11.68
CA TYR A 45 -14.56 -5.24 -11.25
C TYR A 45 -13.59 -6.23 -10.59
N TYR A 46 -13.99 -7.47 -10.32
CA TYR A 46 -13.17 -8.45 -9.60
C TYR A 46 -12.03 -8.97 -10.48
N GLY A 47 -10.79 -8.66 -10.12
CA GLY A 47 -9.57 -9.14 -10.79
C GLY A 47 -8.98 -8.16 -11.80
N VAL A 48 -9.74 -7.20 -12.31
CA VAL A 48 -9.23 -6.23 -13.30
C VAL A 48 -8.18 -5.31 -12.69
N LEU A 49 -8.35 -4.95 -11.40
CA LEU A 49 -7.41 -4.07 -10.71
C LEU A 49 -6.18 -4.82 -10.24
N THR A 50 -6.35 -6.05 -9.74
CA THR A 50 -5.24 -6.99 -9.50
C THR A 50 -4.39 -7.16 -10.76
N ASP A 51 -5.01 -7.40 -11.92
CA ASP A 51 -4.30 -7.56 -13.19
C ASP A 51 -3.54 -6.30 -13.60
N SER A 52 -4.13 -5.12 -13.41
CA SER A 52 -3.46 -3.83 -13.68
C SER A 52 -2.24 -3.64 -12.79
N VAL A 53 -2.36 -3.87 -11.48
CA VAL A 53 -1.25 -3.77 -10.52
C VAL A 53 -0.14 -4.77 -10.88
N MET A 54 -0.49 -6.02 -11.21
CA MET A 54 0.49 -7.03 -11.65
C MET A 54 1.17 -6.65 -12.96
N ARG A 55 0.45 -6.06 -13.92
CA ARG A 55 1.04 -5.59 -15.20
C ARG A 55 2.04 -4.48 -14.98
N ILE A 56 1.74 -3.51 -14.12
CA ILE A 56 2.68 -2.42 -13.82
C ILE A 56 3.92 -3.00 -13.13
N PHE A 57 3.72 -3.88 -12.13
CA PHE A 57 4.82 -4.58 -11.48
C PHE A 57 5.67 -5.36 -12.50
N ASP A 58 5.10 -6.25 -13.31
CA ASP A 58 5.85 -7.07 -14.27
C ASP A 58 6.60 -6.22 -15.32
N ARG A 59 5.95 -5.17 -15.85
CA ARG A 59 6.53 -4.24 -16.83
C ARG A 59 7.76 -3.54 -16.27
N ASN A 60 7.68 -3.08 -15.02
CA ASN A 60 8.70 -2.24 -14.42
C ASN A 60 9.74 -3.08 -13.65
N TYR A 61 9.37 -4.22 -13.07
CA TYR A 61 10.22 -5.06 -12.22
C TYR A 61 11.59 -5.36 -12.83
N ASN A 62 11.59 -5.85 -14.07
CA ASN A 62 12.80 -6.23 -14.80
C ASN A 62 13.69 -5.03 -15.16
N THR A 63 13.18 -3.80 -15.04
CA THR A 63 13.95 -2.57 -15.28
C THR A 63 14.79 -2.17 -14.06
N PHE A 64 14.45 -2.67 -12.86
CA PHE A 64 15.20 -2.41 -11.64
C PHE A 64 16.33 -3.42 -11.47
N ARG A 65 17.56 -2.91 -11.39
CA ARG A 65 18.72 -3.73 -11.05
C ARG A 65 18.87 -3.78 -9.54
N PHE A 66 18.25 -4.75 -8.89
CA PHE A 66 18.44 -5.02 -7.47
C PHE A 66 18.70 -6.52 -7.20
N ASP A 67 19.23 -6.81 -6.02
CA ASP A 67 19.41 -8.18 -5.53
C ASP A 67 18.11 -8.64 -4.83
N PRO A 68 17.42 -9.68 -5.33
CA PRO A 68 16.21 -10.20 -4.68
C PRO A 68 16.41 -10.58 -3.21
N ASN A 69 17.61 -11.04 -2.80
CA ASN A 69 17.87 -11.35 -1.40
C ASN A 69 17.94 -10.08 -0.54
N HIS A 70 18.50 -8.99 -1.06
CA HIS A 70 18.52 -7.72 -0.34
C HIS A 70 17.10 -7.15 -0.20
N LEU A 71 16.31 -7.17 -1.27
CA LEU A 71 14.90 -6.77 -1.22
C LEU A 71 14.12 -7.61 -0.20
N LYS A 72 14.36 -8.92 -0.16
CA LYS A 72 13.72 -9.82 0.81
C LYS A 72 13.98 -9.40 2.25
N GLU A 73 15.23 -9.09 2.58
CA GLU A 73 15.60 -8.67 3.93
C GLU A 73 15.05 -7.27 4.27
N GLU A 74 15.01 -6.35 3.29
CA GLU A 74 14.34 -5.05 3.47
C GLU A 74 12.85 -5.22 3.77
N ILE A 75 12.15 -6.09 3.04
CA ILE A 75 10.72 -6.38 3.30
C ILE A 75 10.56 -7.01 4.69
N ARG A 76 11.38 -8.00 5.06
CA ARG A 76 11.33 -8.62 6.40
C ARG A 76 11.54 -7.58 7.51
N TYR A 77 12.50 -6.70 7.33
CA TYR A 77 12.78 -5.61 8.26
C TYR A 77 11.59 -4.67 8.41
N ALA A 78 11.02 -4.21 7.28
CA ALA A 78 9.88 -3.29 7.27
C ALA A 78 8.66 -3.83 8.04
N TYR A 79 8.37 -5.14 7.92
CA TYR A 79 7.23 -5.77 8.59
C TYR A 79 7.42 -5.99 10.10
N GLN A 80 8.63 -5.77 10.62
CA GLN A 80 8.91 -5.77 12.06
C GLN A 80 8.80 -4.37 12.67
N GLN A 81 8.62 -3.33 11.86
CA GLN A 81 8.55 -1.95 12.33
C GLN A 81 7.14 -1.55 12.77
N ASP A 82 7.07 -0.48 13.55
CA ASP A 82 5.82 0.11 14.02
C ASP A 82 5.08 0.88 12.92
N GLU A 83 3.86 1.33 13.23
CA GLU A 83 3.02 2.06 12.29
C GLU A 83 3.65 3.37 11.81
N GLN A 84 4.40 4.06 12.67
CA GLN A 84 5.07 5.32 12.34
C GLN A 84 6.07 5.14 11.20
N PHE A 85 6.87 4.07 11.22
CA PHE A 85 7.78 3.74 10.12
C PHE A 85 7.04 3.59 8.78
N TRP A 86 5.86 2.98 8.79
CA TRP A 86 5.07 2.77 7.58
C TRP A 86 4.49 4.07 7.02
N TRP A 87 4.10 5.00 7.89
CA TRP A 87 3.74 6.35 7.49
C TRP A 87 4.92 7.07 6.83
N GLU A 88 6.09 7.04 7.47
CA GLU A 88 7.32 7.65 6.94
C GLU A 88 7.75 7.06 5.59
N MET A 89 7.58 5.75 5.39
CA MET A 89 7.89 5.10 4.11
C MET A 89 7.04 5.62 2.94
N THR A 90 5.87 6.20 3.20
CA THR A 90 5.02 6.78 2.17
C THR A 90 5.45 8.20 1.78
N GLY A 91 6.41 8.79 2.50
CA GLY A 91 6.81 10.18 2.32
C GLY A 91 5.77 11.19 2.83
N LEU A 92 4.68 10.73 3.46
CA LEU A 92 3.65 11.57 4.06
C LEU A 92 3.69 11.43 5.58
N SER A 93 3.78 12.54 6.30
CA SER A 93 3.26 12.55 7.67
C SER A 93 1.72 12.52 7.61
N GLU A 94 1.04 12.18 8.72
CA GLU A 94 -0.45 12.24 8.80
C GLU A 94 -0.98 13.64 8.38
N ALA A 95 -0.15 14.68 8.46
CA ALA A 95 -0.46 16.05 8.08
C ALA A 95 -0.17 16.42 6.61
N ASP A 96 0.61 15.65 5.85
CA ASP A 96 1.08 16.02 4.49
C ASP A 96 0.23 15.39 3.37
N GLN A 97 -0.98 14.97 3.68
CA GLN A 97 -1.93 14.27 2.81
C GLN A 97 -2.37 15.03 1.53
N GLU A 98 -1.87 16.24 1.26
CA GLU A 98 -2.25 17.06 0.10
C GLU A 98 -1.74 16.52 -1.25
N ASP A 99 -0.67 15.70 -1.27
CA ASP A 99 -0.10 15.10 -2.50
C ASP A 99 -0.47 13.61 -2.69
N PHE A 100 -1.58 13.17 -2.11
CA PHE A 100 -2.07 11.78 -2.16
C PHE A 100 -2.27 11.22 -3.57
N GLU A 101 -2.60 12.08 -4.54
CA GLU A 101 -2.73 11.71 -5.95
C GLU A 101 -1.41 11.21 -6.56
N PHE A 102 -0.27 11.40 -5.87
CA PHE A 102 1.06 11.17 -6.42
C PHE A 102 1.84 9.98 -5.83
N GLY A 103 1.22 9.13 -5.01
CA GLY A 103 1.95 8.03 -4.35
C GLY A 103 1.27 6.66 -4.38
N ASN A 104 2.00 5.66 -3.88
CA ASN A 104 1.59 4.26 -3.84
C ASN A 104 0.44 3.95 -2.87
N GLN A 105 -0.03 4.95 -2.13
CA GLN A 105 -1.18 4.90 -1.23
C GLN A 105 -2.47 4.61 -2.03
N ALA A 106 -2.67 5.23 -3.19
CA ALA A 106 -3.85 4.98 -4.03
C ALA A 106 -3.93 3.50 -4.45
N ALA A 107 -2.82 2.93 -4.95
CA ALA A 107 -2.74 1.50 -5.26
C ALA A 107 -3.03 0.61 -4.03
N ALA A 108 -2.52 1.00 -2.87
CA ALA A 108 -2.77 0.28 -1.62
C ALA A 108 -4.26 0.28 -1.23
N ILE A 109 -4.94 1.43 -1.29
CA ILE A 109 -6.38 1.51 -1.03
C ILE A 109 -7.16 0.66 -2.03
N ILE A 110 -6.82 0.75 -3.32
CA ILE A 110 -7.50 -0.02 -4.38
C ILE A 110 -7.41 -1.53 -4.11
N VAL A 111 -6.20 -2.02 -3.83
CA VAL A 111 -5.97 -3.43 -3.50
C VAL A 111 -6.74 -3.85 -2.25
N TRP A 112 -6.83 -2.96 -1.27
CA TRP A 112 -7.60 -3.19 -0.05
C TRP A 112 -9.09 -3.33 -0.34
N GLN A 113 -9.65 -2.41 -1.13
CA GLN A 113 -11.04 -2.47 -1.52
C GLN A 113 -11.36 -3.73 -2.34
N GLU A 114 -10.50 -4.12 -3.28
CA GLU A 114 -10.70 -5.35 -4.07
C GLU A 114 -10.69 -6.61 -3.19
N GLN A 115 -9.85 -6.63 -2.15
CA GLN A 115 -9.77 -7.76 -1.22
C GLN A 115 -11.00 -7.88 -0.30
N TYR A 116 -11.56 -6.76 0.17
CA TYR A 116 -12.52 -6.78 1.28
C TYR A 116 -13.88 -6.13 1.00
N CYS A 117 -14.02 -5.36 -0.08
CA CYS A 117 -15.28 -4.68 -0.41
C CYS A 117 -16.19 -5.58 -1.26
N SER A 118 -17.45 -5.71 -0.85
CA SER A 118 -18.49 -6.27 -1.70
C SER A 118 -19.14 -5.16 -2.53
N GLY A 119 -19.12 -5.31 -3.86
CA GLY A 119 -19.72 -4.35 -4.81
C GLY A 119 -18.72 -3.41 -5.50
N ALA A 120 -19.23 -2.32 -6.06
CA ALA A 120 -18.46 -1.43 -6.93
C ALA A 120 -17.38 -0.65 -6.16
N LEU A 121 -16.13 -0.68 -6.60
CA LEU A 121 -15.04 0.01 -5.90
C LEU A 121 -15.21 1.53 -5.99
N SER A 122 -14.77 2.25 -4.96
CA SER A 122 -14.68 3.72 -5.03
C SER A 122 -13.44 4.07 -5.82
N MET A 123 -13.60 4.89 -6.87
CA MET A 123 -12.49 5.49 -7.60
C MET A 123 -12.19 6.91 -7.12
N ASP A 124 -13.14 7.51 -6.39
CA ASP A 124 -12.96 8.77 -5.68
C ASP A 124 -12.34 8.42 -4.32
N LEU A 125 -11.00 8.34 -4.29
CA LEU A 125 -10.22 8.02 -3.10
C LEU A 125 -9.75 9.30 -2.45
N GLU A 126 -9.85 9.36 -1.13
CA GLU A 126 -9.36 10.50 -0.37
C GLU A 126 -8.14 10.11 0.47
N PRO A 127 -7.21 11.05 0.70
CA PRO A 127 -5.98 10.78 1.46
C PRO A 127 -6.19 10.19 2.84
N GLU A 128 -7.22 10.68 3.53
CA GLU A 128 -7.52 10.34 4.91
C GLU A 128 -8.03 8.90 5.07
N GLU A 129 -8.40 8.26 3.97
CA GLU A 129 -8.85 6.88 3.94
C GLU A 129 -7.68 5.88 3.91
N TYR A 130 -6.45 6.32 3.65
CA TYR A 130 -5.29 5.46 3.66
C TYR A 130 -4.91 5.00 5.07
N HIS A 131 -4.39 3.78 5.16
CA HIS A 131 -3.80 3.23 6.38
C HIS A 131 -2.62 2.30 6.03
N PRO A 132 -1.53 2.28 6.81
CA PRO A 132 -0.35 1.42 6.60
C PRO A 132 -0.61 -0.06 6.29
N GLU A 133 -1.64 -0.64 6.92
CA GLU A 133 -2.05 -2.03 6.66
C GLU A 133 -2.40 -2.29 5.19
N MET A 134 -2.88 -1.27 4.47
CA MET A 134 -3.18 -1.37 3.05
C MET A 134 -1.91 -1.50 2.20
N GLN A 135 -0.87 -0.75 2.54
CA GLN A 135 0.42 -0.84 1.85
C GLN A 135 1.14 -2.15 2.17
N LYS A 136 1.03 -2.64 3.41
CA LYS A 136 1.45 -4.01 3.75
C LYS A 136 0.74 -5.02 2.84
N LEU A 137 -0.59 -4.93 2.68
CA LEU A 137 -1.31 -5.85 1.80
C LEU A 137 -0.81 -5.78 0.35
N LEU A 138 -0.60 -4.57 -0.20
CA LEU A 138 -0.03 -4.35 -1.53
C LEU A 138 1.33 -5.06 -1.68
N ILE A 139 2.27 -4.79 -0.78
CA ILE A 139 3.61 -5.39 -0.82
C ILE A 139 3.53 -6.91 -0.71
N TYR A 140 2.72 -7.43 0.23
CA TYR A 140 2.57 -8.86 0.43
C TYR A 140 2.04 -9.55 -0.84
N LYS A 141 0.95 -9.03 -1.41
CA LYS A 141 0.30 -9.65 -2.57
C LYS A 141 1.11 -9.53 -3.87
N TYR A 142 1.71 -8.38 -4.12
CA TYR A 142 2.23 -8.03 -5.45
C TYR A 142 3.76 -7.98 -5.52
N ILE A 143 4.46 -8.07 -4.38
CA ILE A 143 5.92 -8.14 -4.33
C ILE A 143 6.35 -9.44 -3.65
N TRP A 144 5.87 -9.72 -2.43
CA TRP A 144 6.34 -10.88 -1.68
C TRP A 144 5.90 -12.21 -2.32
N LEU A 145 4.60 -12.42 -2.51
CA LEU A 145 4.09 -13.68 -3.06
C LEU A 145 4.63 -14.00 -4.47
N PRO A 146 4.75 -13.05 -5.42
CA PRO A 146 5.28 -13.36 -6.74
C PRO A 146 6.79 -13.68 -6.75
N LEU A 147 7.58 -13.02 -5.89
CA LEU A 147 9.04 -13.17 -5.87
C LEU A 147 9.53 -14.30 -4.97
N PHE A 148 8.79 -14.58 -3.90
CA PHE A 148 9.13 -15.58 -2.88
C PHE A 148 7.94 -16.52 -2.61
N PRO A 149 7.38 -17.19 -3.63
CA PRO A 149 6.12 -17.94 -3.52
C PRO A 149 6.17 -19.12 -2.55
N GLU A 150 7.36 -19.65 -2.26
CA GLU A 150 7.56 -20.76 -1.33
C GLU A 150 7.92 -20.29 0.09
N GLU A 151 8.08 -18.98 0.31
CA GLU A 151 8.47 -18.41 1.61
C GLU A 151 7.28 -17.73 2.32
N THR A 152 7.17 -17.96 3.63
CA THR A 152 6.25 -17.20 4.49
C THR A 152 6.88 -15.88 4.91
N LEU A 153 6.13 -14.77 4.84
CA LEU A 153 6.55 -13.49 5.41
C LEU A 153 6.35 -13.53 6.94
N PRO A 154 7.42 -13.56 7.75
CA PRO A 154 7.28 -13.68 9.20
C PRO A 154 6.57 -12.46 9.79
N GLY A 155 5.66 -12.70 10.75
CA GLY A 155 4.98 -11.62 11.46
C GLY A 155 3.85 -10.94 10.69
N TYR A 156 3.55 -11.37 9.46
CA TYR A 156 2.45 -10.83 8.69
C TYR A 156 1.40 -11.87 8.33
N GLN A 157 0.15 -11.51 8.59
CA GLN A 157 -1.03 -12.16 8.04
C GLN A 157 -1.99 -11.05 7.62
N PRO A 158 -2.54 -11.08 6.40
CA PRO A 158 -3.61 -10.18 6.04
C PRO A 158 -4.76 -10.25 7.05
N PRO A 159 -5.40 -9.12 7.40
CA PRO A 159 -6.50 -9.13 8.36
C PRO A 159 -7.70 -9.94 7.84
N ALA A 160 -8.49 -10.47 8.76
CA ALA A 160 -9.67 -11.25 8.40
C ALA A 160 -10.80 -10.41 7.77
N SER A 161 -10.76 -9.09 7.96
CA SER A 161 -11.73 -8.14 7.41
C SER A 161 -11.03 -6.85 6.96
N GLY A 162 -11.64 -6.15 6.01
CA GLY A 162 -11.12 -4.85 5.54
C GLY A 162 -11.39 -3.70 6.50
N TYR A 163 -12.20 -3.89 7.54
CA TYR A 163 -12.51 -2.81 8.47
C TYR A 163 -11.33 -2.51 9.41
N LEU A 164 -10.90 -1.25 9.45
CA LEU A 164 -9.84 -0.74 10.33
C LEU A 164 -10.42 0.26 11.35
N PRO A 165 -9.97 0.26 12.61
CA PRO A 165 -10.47 1.20 13.63
C PRO A 165 -10.32 2.69 13.26
N HIS A 166 -9.32 3.03 12.44
CA HIS A 166 -9.12 4.38 11.90
C HIS A 166 -10.39 4.93 11.21
N PHE A 167 -11.16 4.06 10.56
CA PHE A 167 -12.39 4.42 9.86
C PHE A 167 -13.52 4.90 10.76
N ASP A 168 -13.50 4.60 12.06
CA ASP A 168 -14.52 5.12 12.97
C ASP A 168 -14.50 6.65 13.05
N ARG A 169 -13.32 7.28 12.90
CA ARG A 169 -13.22 8.75 12.83
C ARG A 169 -13.82 9.30 11.55
N LEU A 170 -13.43 8.74 10.39
CA LEU A 170 -13.93 9.16 9.08
C LEU A 170 -15.45 9.02 8.95
N LEU A 171 -16.01 7.94 9.50
CA LEU A 171 -17.45 7.70 9.48
C LEU A 171 -18.24 8.61 10.45
N ALA A 172 -17.59 9.20 11.46
CA ALA A 172 -18.20 10.13 12.38
C ALA A 172 -18.31 11.55 11.79
N GLU A 173 -17.49 11.88 10.80
CA GLU A 173 -17.54 13.14 10.08
C GLU A 173 -18.73 13.12 9.10
N SER A 174 -19.74 13.94 9.42
CA SER A 174 -21.06 13.96 8.78
C SER A 174 -21.01 14.53 7.35
N ASN A 175 -20.39 13.83 6.40
CA ASN A 175 -20.62 14.07 4.98
C ASN A 175 -21.11 12.78 4.29
N SER A 176 -22.40 12.82 3.96
CA SER A 176 -23.15 11.76 3.30
C SER A 176 -22.59 11.47 1.92
N GLY A 177 -22.00 10.29 1.72
CA GLY A 177 -21.64 9.75 0.41
C GLY A 177 -20.15 9.49 0.19
N LYS A 178 -19.23 10.25 0.80
CA LYS A 178 -17.78 10.12 0.54
C LYS A 178 -17.22 8.75 0.93
N HIS A 179 -17.46 8.33 2.17
CA HIS A 179 -16.92 7.08 2.72
C HIS A 179 -17.82 5.85 2.48
N ASP A 180 -18.52 5.78 1.35
CA ASP A 180 -19.51 4.72 1.11
C ASP A 180 -18.89 3.33 0.96
N TRP A 181 -17.66 3.25 0.43
CA TRP A 181 -16.92 1.99 0.39
C TRP A 181 -16.50 1.51 1.79
N ILE A 182 -16.13 2.43 2.68
CA ILE A 182 -15.83 2.14 4.09
C ILE A 182 -17.07 1.57 4.81
N ARG A 183 -18.26 2.10 4.52
CA ARG A 183 -19.52 1.56 5.08
C ARG A 183 -19.82 0.14 4.60
N ARG A 184 -19.34 -0.24 3.41
CA ARG A 184 -19.59 -1.56 2.82
C ARG A 184 -18.67 -2.64 3.37
N ILE A 185 -17.42 -2.32 3.68
CA ILE A 185 -16.49 -3.24 4.35
C ILE A 185 -16.80 -3.47 5.84
N LYS A 186 -17.59 -2.56 6.46
CA LYS A 186 -18.02 -2.68 7.88
C LYS A 186 -19.17 -3.67 8.08
N LYS A 187 -19.95 -3.95 7.03
CA LYS A 187 -21.15 -4.81 7.05
C LYS A 187 -20.79 -6.27 6.81
#